data_AF-A0A7C4PDC8-F1
#
_entry.id   AF-A0A7C4PDC8-F1
#
_cell.length_a   1.000
_cell.length_b   1.000
_cell.length_c   1.000
_cell.angle_alpha   90.00
_cell.angle_beta   90.00
_cell.angle_gamma   90.00
#
_symmetry.space_group_name_H-M   'P 1'
#
loop_
_entity.id
_entity.type
_entity.pdbx_description
1 polymer ?
#
loop_
_entity_poly.entity_id
_entity_poly.type
_entity_poly.pdbx_seq_one_letter_code
_entity_poly.pdbx_strand_id
1 'polypeptide(L)'
;MTYQSDFTLPSELLEQIASQGFDVLPELIRIVINAAMQAERQQYLRAAPYQHTPDRRGHANGYKPKTVKTRLGEITLDIPQVREGGFYPEALEKGQRSERALTLTLAEMYVQGVSTRKVSTIVEQLCGSSVSSSVVSRAAALLDATLESWR
;
A
#
# COMPACT_ATOMS: atom_id res chain seq x y z
N MET A 1 -34.88 2.75 10.00
CA MET A 1 -34.28 3.13 8.70
C MET A 1 -33.24 2.07 8.35
N THR A 2 -33.51 1.23 7.36
CA THR A 2 -32.66 0.08 6.94
C THR A 2 -31.73 0.41 5.76
N TYR A 3 -31.78 1.64 5.24
CA TYR A 3 -30.93 2.08 4.13
C TYR A 3 -29.77 2.90 4.68
N GLN A 4 -28.56 2.34 4.63
CA GLN A 4 -27.33 3.08 4.89
C GLN A 4 -26.85 3.69 3.56
N SER A 5 -26.71 5.01 3.54
CA SER A 5 -26.31 5.79 2.36
C SER A 5 -24.80 5.86 2.14
N ASP A 6 -23.99 5.23 3.00
CA ASP A 6 -22.53 5.37 3.01
C ASP A 6 -21.80 4.48 1.97
N PHE A 7 -22.51 3.91 0.99
CA PHE A 7 -21.97 2.99 -0.02
C PHE A 7 -21.88 3.60 -1.42
N THR A 8 -21.51 4.87 -1.56
CA THR A 8 -21.37 5.50 -2.88
C THR A 8 -20.05 5.09 -3.54
N LEU A 9 -20.07 3.98 -4.27
CA LEU A 9 -19.02 3.59 -5.23
C LEU A 9 -19.54 3.73 -6.66
N PRO A 10 -18.67 4.01 -7.65
CA PRO A 10 -19.05 3.92 -9.05
C PRO A 10 -19.67 2.56 -9.37
N SER A 11 -20.74 2.54 -10.17
CA SER A 11 -21.46 1.30 -10.54
C SER A 11 -20.54 0.25 -11.17
N GLU A 12 -19.56 0.72 -11.95
CA GLU A 12 -18.53 -0.12 -12.57
C GLU A 12 -17.75 -0.95 -11.54
N LEU A 13 -17.40 -0.37 -10.37
CA LEU A 13 -16.71 -1.10 -9.31
C LEU A 13 -17.63 -2.13 -8.64
N LEU A 14 -18.91 -1.80 -8.47
CA LEU A 14 -19.91 -2.72 -7.90
C LEU A 14 -20.11 -3.94 -8.80
N GLU A 15 -20.20 -3.73 -10.11
CA GLU A 15 -20.32 -4.80 -11.11
C GLU A 15 -19.07 -5.69 -11.15
N GLN A 16 -17.88 -5.10 -11.04
CA GLN A 16 -16.63 -5.88 -10.96
C GLN A 16 -16.57 -6.73 -9.69
N ILE A 17 -16.94 -6.18 -8.53
CA ILE A 17 -16.99 -6.95 -7.27
C ILE A 17 -18.02 -8.08 -7.38
N ALA A 18 -19.21 -7.80 -7.93
CA ALA A 18 -20.25 -8.81 -8.07
C ALA A 18 -19.86 -9.97 -9.00
N SER A 19 -19.04 -9.69 -10.02
CA SER A 19 -18.59 -10.69 -11.00
C SER A 19 -17.31 -11.43 -10.62
N GLN A 20 -16.36 -10.76 -9.96
CA GLN A 20 -15.01 -11.31 -9.67
C GLN A 20 -14.75 -11.54 -8.18
N GLY A 21 -15.65 -11.12 -7.30
CA GLY A 21 -15.53 -11.33 -5.86
C GLY A 21 -14.26 -10.71 -5.28
N PHE A 22 -13.43 -11.52 -4.62
CA PHE A 22 -12.20 -11.05 -3.97
C PHE A 22 -11.04 -10.78 -4.93
N ASP A 23 -11.10 -11.28 -6.16
CA ASP A 23 -10.01 -11.15 -7.12
C ASP A 23 -9.79 -9.69 -7.58
N VAL A 24 -10.82 -8.84 -7.46
CA VAL A 24 -10.73 -7.40 -7.79
C VAL A 24 -10.14 -6.56 -6.66
N LEU A 25 -10.00 -7.10 -5.44
CA LEU A 25 -9.52 -6.32 -4.29
C LEU A 25 -8.17 -5.60 -4.50
N PRO A 26 -7.15 -6.21 -5.14
CA PRO A 26 -5.88 -5.54 -5.38
C PRO A 26 -6.05 -4.26 -6.22
N GLU A 27 -6.92 -4.33 -7.23
CA GLU A 27 -7.21 -3.21 -8.12
C GLU A 27 -8.04 -2.12 -7.42
N LEU A 28 -9.01 -2.51 -6.59
CA LEU A 28 -9.76 -1.54 -5.78
C LEU A 28 -8.85 -0.78 -4.81
N ILE A 29 -7.94 -1.49 -4.14
CA ILE A 29 -6.97 -0.87 -3.24
C ILE A 29 -6.05 0.06 -4.03
N ARG A 30 -5.59 -0.34 -5.22
CA ARG A 30 -4.80 0.51 -6.11
C ARG A 30 -5.51 1.83 -6.40
N ILE A 31 -6.78 1.77 -6.79
CA ILE A 31 -7.60 2.94 -7.12
C ILE A 31 -7.76 3.84 -5.90
N VAL A 32 -8.16 3.29 -4.76
CA VAL A 32 -8.41 4.05 -3.52
C VAL A 32 -7.15 4.72 -3.02
N ILE A 33 -6.02 4.00 -2.96
CA ILE A 33 -4.75 4.56 -2.49
C ILE A 33 -4.24 5.63 -3.47
N ASN A 34 -4.31 5.39 -4.79
CA ASN A 34 -3.94 6.42 -5.77
C ASN A 34 -4.79 7.69 -5.64
N ALA A 35 -6.11 7.55 -5.44
CA ALA A 35 -7.00 8.68 -5.22
C ALA A 35 -6.66 9.45 -3.94
N ALA A 36 -6.40 8.75 -2.84
CA ALA A 36 -5.98 9.36 -1.57
C ALA A 36 -4.66 10.15 -1.74
N MET A 37 -3.64 9.54 -2.35
CA MET A 37 -2.37 10.21 -2.60
C MET A 37 -2.52 11.44 -3.53
N GLN A 38 -3.42 11.36 -4.52
CA GLN A 38 -3.71 12.49 -5.40
C GLN A 38 -4.39 13.64 -4.64
N ALA A 39 -5.30 13.34 -3.71
CA ALA A 39 -5.93 14.33 -2.84
C ALA A 39 -4.90 14.99 -1.91
N GLU A 40 -4.02 14.21 -1.29
CA GLU A 40 -2.91 14.71 -0.47
C GLU A 40 -2.00 15.66 -1.25
N ARG A 41 -1.64 15.32 -2.51
CA ARG A 41 -0.86 16.23 -3.36
C ARG A 41 -1.59 17.55 -3.61
N GLN A 42 -2.90 17.51 -3.88
CA GLN A 42 -3.68 18.74 -4.10
C GLN A 42 -3.70 19.63 -2.85
N GLN A 43 -3.87 19.02 -1.67
CA GLN A 43 -3.79 19.73 -0.40
C GLN A 43 -2.41 20.34 -0.17
N TYR A 44 -1.34 19.58 -0.44
CA TYR A 44 0.03 20.07 -0.34
C TYR A 44 0.30 21.26 -1.27
N LEU A 45 -0.20 21.20 -2.52
CA LEU A 45 -0.06 22.26 -3.52
C LEU A 45 -1.02 23.45 -3.30
N ARG A 46 -2.06 23.27 -2.47
CA ARG A 46 -3.17 24.21 -2.27
C ARG A 46 -3.89 24.58 -3.57
N ALA A 47 -3.96 23.64 -4.50
CA ALA A 47 -4.58 23.87 -5.80
C ALA A 47 -5.12 22.56 -6.38
N ALA A 48 -6.35 22.64 -6.90
CA ALA A 48 -6.94 21.58 -7.72
C ALA A 48 -6.26 21.51 -9.11
N PRO A 49 -6.50 20.42 -9.88
CA PRO A 49 -6.01 20.31 -11.25
C PRO A 49 -6.43 21.52 -12.09
N TYR A 50 -5.46 22.12 -12.79
CA TYR A 50 -5.66 23.30 -13.66
C TYR A 50 -6.24 24.55 -12.97
N GLN A 51 -6.35 24.56 -11.64
CA GLN A 51 -6.86 25.71 -10.91
C GLN A 51 -5.82 26.83 -10.85
N HIS A 52 -6.21 28.03 -11.27
CA HIS A 52 -5.44 29.24 -11.01
C HIS A 52 -5.81 29.78 -9.62
N THR A 53 -4.83 29.84 -8.72
CA THR A 53 -5.01 30.38 -7.37
C THR A 53 -3.72 31.06 -6.91
N PRO A 54 -3.79 32.24 -6.24
CA PRO A 54 -2.62 32.90 -5.69
C PRO A 54 -1.97 32.11 -4.55
N ASP A 55 -2.71 31.23 -3.86
CA ASP A 55 -2.22 30.45 -2.72
C ASP A 55 -1.41 29.20 -3.10
N ARG A 56 -1.23 28.96 -4.41
CA ARG A 56 -0.54 27.78 -4.94
C ARG A 56 0.91 27.71 -4.43
N ARG A 57 1.29 26.58 -3.84
CA ARG A 57 2.64 26.35 -3.31
C ARG A 57 3.65 25.83 -4.35
N GLY A 58 3.17 25.31 -5.48
CA GLY A 58 4.02 24.78 -6.54
C GLY A 58 3.24 24.03 -7.63
N HIS A 59 3.94 23.20 -8.38
CA HIS A 59 3.34 22.46 -9.52
C HIS A 59 3.45 20.94 -9.39
N ALA A 60 2.41 20.24 -9.87
CA ALA A 60 2.46 18.79 -10.04
C ALA A 60 3.47 18.41 -11.14
N ASN A 61 4.12 17.25 -10.99
CA ASN A 61 5.18 16.80 -11.89
C ASN A 61 5.03 15.32 -12.28
N GLY A 62 3.82 14.93 -12.67
CA GLY A 62 3.54 13.53 -13.04
C GLY A 62 3.52 12.58 -11.84
N TYR A 63 3.87 11.33 -12.11
CA TYR A 63 3.81 10.21 -11.18
C TYR A 63 5.03 9.30 -11.33
N LYS A 64 5.42 8.65 -10.23
CA LYS A 64 6.47 7.63 -10.21
C LYS A 64 5.88 6.28 -9.80
N PRO A 65 6.09 5.19 -10.58
CA PRO A 65 5.57 3.89 -10.20
C PRO A 65 6.27 3.36 -8.95
N LYS A 66 5.50 2.76 -8.05
CA LYS A 66 5.99 2.04 -6.87
C LYS A 66 5.17 0.77 -6.65
N THR A 67 5.80 -0.38 -6.83
CA THR A 67 5.21 -1.67 -6.47
C THR A 67 5.41 -1.94 -4.98
N VAL A 68 4.31 -2.31 -4.31
CA VAL A 68 4.27 -2.69 -2.89
C VAL A 68 3.73 -4.12 -2.80
N LYS A 69 4.44 -5.00 -2.10
CA LYS A 69 3.96 -6.36 -1.82
C LYS A 69 2.95 -6.31 -0.68
N THR A 70 1.74 -6.82 -0.91
CA THR A 70 0.67 -6.89 0.08
C THR A 70 0.19 -8.32 0.25
N ARG A 71 -0.64 -8.57 1.25
CA ARG A 71 -1.29 -9.88 1.43
C ARG A 71 -2.25 -10.25 0.30
N LEU A 72 -2.67 -9.26 -0.50
CA LEU A 72 -3.54 -9.43 -1.67
C LEU A 72 -2.73 -9.51 -2.98
N GLY A 73 -1.40 -9.54 -2.89
CA GLY A 73 -0.50 -9.56 -4.04
C GLY A 73 0.25 -8.25 -4.23
N GLU A 74 0.95 -8.15 -5.36
CA GLU A 74 1.76 -6.98 -5.70
C GLU A 74 0.88 -5.88 -6.30
N ILE A 75 0.86 -4.71 -5.67
CA ILE A 75 0.09 -3.56 -6.12
C ILE A 75 1.06 -2.48 -6.61
N THR A 76 0.93 -2.08 -7.87
CA THR A 76 1.73 -0.98 -8.45
C THR A 76 0.94 0.31 -8.35
N LEU A 77 1.48 1.25 -7.56
CA LEU A 77 0.89 2.55 -7.27
C LEU A 77 1.59 3.66 -8.06
N ASP A 78 0.83 4.70 -8.39
CA ASP A 78 1.31 5.86 -9.12
C ASP A 78 1.57 6.98 -8.13
N ILE A 79 2.81 7.06 -7.62
CA ILE A 79 3.15 8.00 -6.56
C ILE A 79 3.16 9.43 -7.12
N PRO A 80 2.28 10.33 -6.66
CA PRO A 80 2.21 11.69 -7.18
C PRO A 80 3.48 12.48 -6.87
N GLN A 81 3.99 13.20 -7.86
CA GLN A 81 5.18 14.05 -7.72
C GLN A 81 4.84 15.53 -7.82
N VAL A 82 5.69 16.36 -7.21
CA VAL A 82 5.67 17.83 -7.28
C VAL A 82 7.01 18.32 -7.84
N ARG A 83 7.03 19.49 -8.48
CA ARG A 83 8.26 20.12 -9.00
C ARG A 83 9.09 20.72 -7.87
N GLU A 84 8.45 21.50 -7.01
CA GLU A 84 9.09 22.14 -5.86
C GLU A 84 8.71 21.45 -4.54
N GLY A 85 9.72 21.18 -3.72
CA GLY A 85 9.55 20.70 -2.34
C GLY A 85 9.63 19.18 -2.17
N GLY A 86 9.59 18.74 -0.91
CA GLY A 86 9.84 17.36 -0.49
C GLY A 86 8.58 16.51 -0.30
N PHE A 87 7.52 16.75 -1.07
CA PHE A 87 6.26 16.02 -0.93
C PHE A 87 6.46 14.51 -1.11
N TYR A 88 5.89 13.74 -0.19
CA TYR A 88 5.70 12.31 -0.29
C TYR A 88 4.36 11.99 0.39
N PRO A 89 3.50 11.16 -0.23
CA PRO A 89 2.18 10.89 0.33
C PRO A 89 2.27 10.17 1.67
N GLU A 90 1.39 10.55 2.61
CA GLU A 90 1.25 9.96 3.94
C GLU A 90 0.53 8.61 3.90
N ALA A 91 -0.33 8.39 2.89
CA ALA A 91 -0.95 7.08 2.64
C ALA A 91 0.07 5.93 2.48
N LEU A 92 1.36 6.22 2.29
CA LEU A 92 2.43 5.24 2.21
C LEU A 92 3.55 5.54 3.21
N GLU A 93 4.14 4.48 3.74
CA GLU A 93 5.41 4.61 4.45
C GLU A 93 6.57 4.82 3.45
N LYS A 94 7.39 5.84 3.71
CA LYS A 94 8.55 6.14 2.89
C LYS A 94 9.61 5.03 3.02
N GLY A 95 10.17 4.62 1.89
CA GLY A 95 11.20 3.57 1.85
C GLY A 95 10.67 2.13 1.96
N GLN A 96 9.45 1.90 2.42
CA GLN A 96 8.88 0.56 2.54
C GLN A 96 8.44 0.00 1.19
N ARG A 97 8.73 -1.29 0.96
CA ARG A 97 8.37 -2.05 -0.26
C ARG A 97 7.33 -3.15 0.00
N SER A 98 6.97 -3.36 1.25
CA SER A 98 5.98 -4.36 1.66
C SER A 98 5.03 -3.74 2.67
N GLU A 99 3.78 -4.22 2.67
CA GLU A 99 2.82 -3.94 3.73
C GLU A 99 3.39 -4.40 5.10
N ARG A 100 3.14 -3.61 6.15
CA ARG A 100 3.56 -3.97 7.52
C ARG A 100 2.94 -5.29 7.98
N ALA A 101 1.66 -5.50 7.69
CA ALA A 101 0.97 -6.73 8.07
C ALA A 101 1.64 -7.96 7.44
N LEU A 102 1.97 -7.90 6.14
CA LEU A 102 2.73 -8.96 5.48
C LEU A 102 4.07 -9.19 6.20
N THR A 103 4.85 -8.13 6.43
CA THR A 103 6.15 -8.21 7.10
C THR A 103 6.05 -8.85 8.50
N LEU A 104 5.06 -8.47 9.29
CA LEU A 104 4.80 -9.05 10.61
C LEU A 104 4.44 -10.54 10.53
N THR A 105 3.61 -10.95 9.56
CA THR A 105 3.28 -12.37 9.36
C THR A 105 4.52 -13.19 8.98
N LEU A 106 5.44 -12.64 8.17
CA LEU A 106 6.71 -13.30 7.87
C LEU A 106 7.57 -13.52 9.12
N ALA A 107 7.66 -12.49 9.95
CA ALA A 107 8.41 -12.53 11.20
C ALA A 107 7.81 -13.55 12.17
N GLU A 108 6.48 -13.52 12.35
CA GLU A 108 5.76 -14.45 13.22
C GLU A 108 5.96 -15.90 12.78
N MET A 109 5.81 -16.21 11.48
CA MET A 109 6.05 -17.56 10.96
C MET A 109 7.48 -18.04 11.27
N TYR A 110 8.47 -17.16 11.15
CA TYR A 110 9.85 -17.49 11.46
C TYR A 110 10.05 -17.79 12.96
N VAL A 111 9.48 -16.95 13.84
CA VAL A 111 9.52 -17.13 15.31
C VAL A 111 8.86 -18.44 15.73
N GLN A 112 7.76 -18.82 15.06
CA GLN A 112 7.06 -20.10 15.27
C GLN A 112 7.81 -21.32 14.69
N GLY A 113 9.03 -21.15 14.18
CA GLY A 113 9.88 -22.23 13.69
C GLY A 113 9.59 -22.67 12.24
N VAL A 114 8.83 -21.90 11.46
CA VAL A 114 8.63 -22.19 10.03
C VAL A 114 9.92 -21.84 9.29
N SER A 115 10.50 -22.82 8.59
CA SER A 115 11.72 -22.59 7.81
C SER A 115 11.48 -21.52 6.72
N THR A 116 12.50 -20.71 6.43
CA THR A 116 12.41 -19.61 5.46
C THR A 116 11.97 -20.07 4.07
N ARG A 117 12.32 -21.30 3.67
CA ARG A 117 11.84 -21.92 2.43
C ARG A 117 10.33 -22.18 2.48
N LYS A 118 9.83 -22.75 3.58
CA LYS A 118 8.40 -23.03 3.77
C LYS A 118 7.59 -21.74 3.86
N VAL A 119 8.14 -20.70 4.51
CA VAL A 119 7.55 -19.34 4.49
C VAL A 119 7.38 -18.85 3.05
N SER A 120 8.43 -18.93 2.22
CA SER A 120 8.32 -18.53 0.82
C SER A 120 7.23 -19.29 0.07
N THR A 121 7.11 -20.61 0.28
CA THR A 121 6.06 -21.42 -0.36
C THR A 121 4.66 -21.00 0.08
N ILE A 122 4.45 -20.76 1.38
CA ILE A 122 3.16 -20.32 1.91
C ILE A 122 2.75 -18.96 1.32
N VAL A 123 3.70 -18.01 1.26
CA VAL A 123 3.42 -16.66 0.76
C VAL A 123 3.15 -16.67 -0.75
N GLU A 124 3.87 -17.49 -1.51
CA GLU A 124 3.58 -17.69 -2.94
C GLU A 124 2.15 -18.21 -3.14
N GLN A 125 1.72 -19.20 -2.36
CA GLN A 125 0.39 -19.81 -2.46
C GLN A 125 -0.74 -18.84 -2.05
N LEU A 126 -0.52 -18.01 -1.02
CA LEU A 126 -1.54 -17.10 -0.50
C LEU A 126 -1.59 -15.76 -1.23
N CYS A 127 -0.43 -15.22 -1.61
CA CYS A 127 -0.28 -13.85 -2.10
C CYS A 127 0.14 -13.79 -3.57
N GLY A 128 0.37 -14.94 -4.24
CA GLY A 128 0.82 -14.98 -5.63
C GLY A 128 2.20 -14.36 -5.87
N SER A 129 2.98 -14.14 -4.82
CA SER A 129 4.31 -13.54 -4.90
C SER A 129 5.28 -14.16 -3.89
N SER A 130 6.52 -14.36 -4.32
CA SER A 130 7.53 -14.98 -3.47
C SER A 130 8.25 -13.94 -2.62
N VAL A 131 8.76 -14.43 -1.49
CA VAL A 131 9.65 -13.69 -0.60
C VAL A 131 10.96 -14.44 -0.45
N SER A 132 12.07 -13.72 -0.56
CA SER A 132 13.37 -14.34 -0.36
C SER A 132 13.63 -14.61 1.12
N SER A 133 14.52 -15.57 1.41
CA SER A 133 14.96 -15.85 2.79
C SER A 133 15.52 -14.62 3.50
N SER A 134 16.17 -13.71 2.75
CA SER A 134 16.69 -12.46 3.30
C SER A 134 15.60 -11.48 3.70
N VAL A 135 14.46 -11.46 3.00
CA VAL A 135 13.27 -10.67 3.41
C VAL A 135 12.72 -11.20 4.73
N VAL A 136 12.58 -12.53 4.85
CA VAL A 136 12.08 -13.17 6.08
C VAL A 136 13.01 -12.88 7.27
N SER A 137 14.32 -13.01 7.08
CA SER A 137 15.31 -12.70 8.12
C SER A 137 15.28 -11.22 8.53
N ARG A 138 15.16 -10.28 7.57
CA ARG A 138 15.01 -8.86 7.90
C ARG A 138 13.71 -8.55 8.64
N ALA A 139 12.62 -9.23 8.27
CA ALA A 139 11.34 -9.07 8.95
C ALA A 139 11.41 -9.53 10.40
N ALA A 140 12.03 -10.68 10.67
CA ALA A 140 12.27 -11.18 12.02
C ALA A 140 13.17 -10.22 12.83
N ALA A 141 14.21 -9.66 12.21
CA ALA A 141 15.12 -8.72 12.88
C ALA A 141 14.43 -7.43 13.36
N LEU A 142 13.28 -7.05 12.78
CA LEU A 142 12.50 -5.91 13.30
C LEU A 142 11.91 -6.20 14.69
N LEU A 143 11.73 -7.46 15.06
CA LEU A 143 11.28 -7.87 16.39
C LEU A 143 12.40 -7.85 17.42
N ASP A 144 13.68 -7.90 17.01
CA ASP A 144 14.82 -7.91 17.92
C ASP A 144 14.84 -6.67 18.82
N ALA A 145 14.59 -5.49 18.25
CA ALA A 145 14.50 -4.24 19.01
C ALA A 145 13.38 -4.27 20.06
N THR A 146 12.28 -4.98 19.76
CA THR A 146 11.20 -5.16 20.74
C THR A 146 11.67 -6.13 21.83
N LEU A 147 12.27 -7.27 21.47
CA LEU A 147 12.81 -8.24 22.42
C LEU A 147 13.85 -7.63 23.38
N GLU A 148 14.76 -6.79 22.86
CA GLU A 148 15.78 -6.11 23.67
C GLU A 148 15.18 -5.21 24.73
N SER A 149 14.06 -4.53 24.44
CA SER A 149 13.39 -3.67 25.44
C SER A 149 12.74 -4.44 26.60
N TRP A 150 12.54 -5.76 26.45
CA TRP A 150 11.97 -6.63 27.49
C TRP A 150 13.04 -7.37 28.31
N ARG A 151 14.32 -7.24 27.93
CA ARG A 151 15.47 -7.78 28.67
C ARG A 151 15.95 -6.79 29.71
#